data_AF-A0A1F8VJG9-F1
#
_entry.id   AF-A0A1F8VJG9-F1
#
_cell.length_a   1.000
_cell.length_b   1.000
_cell.length_c   1.000
_cell.angle_alpha   90.00
_cell.angle_beta   90.00
_cell.angle_gamma   90.00
#
_symmetry.space_group_name_H-M   'P 1'
#
loop_
_entity.id
_entity.type
_entity.pdbx_description
1 polymer ?
#
loop_
_entity_poly.entity_id
_entity_poly.type
_entity_poly.pdbx_seq_one_letter_code
_entity_poly.pdbx_strand_id
1 'polypeptide(L)'
;MSRFKKCAKVAHAKLLTFFPEISLGQTQQLLAAALGHKTYSSFSMSDASAFDGQAAYAVMVPEAAMLRAQTFGIEMNRKHWDLLISEISEKQVVGDLEICQHLQNVYWRARYEFFDGQHHQIDALSRPYGTVEVFRQLLSEANHVEPAFVDVGEQLPQDIYVTLQGEICVAKDSTSPVGWGVPVKVEFGFNRIGRRLLTQSELTSIQQIAPPRQCNPYDELDSSGGMNFD
;
A
#
# COMPACT_ATOMS: atom_id res chain seq x y z
N MET A 1 -12.60 17.24 -13.44
CA MET A 1 -11.74 17.82 -12.36
C MET A 1 -10.81 16.72 -11.88
N SER A 2 -9.50 16.96 -11.80
CA SER A 2 -8.50 15.94 -11.44
C SER A 2 -8.66 15.39 -10.02
N ARG A 3 -8.16 14.17 -9.78
CA ARG A 3 -8.14 13.49 -8.47
C ARG A 3 -7.41 14.35 -7.44
N PHE A 4 -6.24 14.88 -7.79
CA PHE A 4 -5.50 15.78 -6.90
C PHE A 4 -6.30 17.02 -6.51
N LYS A 5 -6.99 17.66 -7.48
CA LYS A 5 -7.83 18.83 -7.18
C LYS A 5 -9.03 18.48 -6.30
N LYS A 6 -9.59 17.27 -6.41
CA LYS A 6 -10.64 16.78 -5.48
C LYS A 6 -10.07 16.62 -4.07
N CYS A 7 -8.91 15.99 -3.93
CA CYS A 7 -8.20 15.86 -2.65
C CYS A 7 -7.95 17.23 -2.03
N ALA A 8 -7.42 18.18 -2.81
CA ALA A 8 -7.16 19.54 -2.34
C ALA A 8 -8.44 20.25 -1.86
N LYS A 9 -9.59 20.06 -2.51
CA LYS A 9 -10.86 20.64 -2.05
C LYS A 9 -11.34 20.04 -0.73
N VAL A 10 -11.24 18.71 -0.58
CA VAL A 10 -11.61 18.02 0.66
C VAL A 10 -10.69 18.46 1.80
N ALA A 11 -9.39 18.40 1.55
CA ALA A 11 -8.37 18.89 2.48
C ALA A 11 -8.62 20.35 2.88
N HIS A 12 -8.94 21.21 1.91
CA HIS A 12 -9.17 22.64 2.15
C HIS A 12 -10.39 22.85 3.03
N ALA A 13 -11.50 22.17 2.74
CA ALA A 13 -12.71 22.23 3.56
C ALA A 13 -12.45 21.80 5.01
N LYS A 14 -11.62 20.76 5.22
CA LYS A 14 -11.22 20.32 6.56
C LYS A 14 -10.27 21.30 7.24
N LEU A 15 -9.28 21.82 6.52
CA LEU A 15 -8.32 22.77 7.08
C LEU A 15 -8.97 24.09 7.47
N LEU A 16 -10.03 24.54 6.76
CA LEU A 16 -10.79 25.73 7.14
C LEU A 16 -11.39 25.64 8.54
N THR A 17 -11.65 24.44 9.08
CA THR A 17 -12.16 24.29 10.45
C THR A 17 -11.09 24.56 11.51
N PHE A 18 -9.82 24.51 11.13
CA PHE A 18 -8.68 24.76 12.02
C PHE A 18 -8.00 26.11 11.72
N PHE A 19 -7.96 26.49 10.43
CA PHE A 19 -7.23 27.63 9.90
C PHE A 19 -8.12 28.39 8.90
N PRO A 20 -9.01 29.28 9.35
CA PRO A 20 -10.03 29.90 8.50
C PRO A 20 -9.47 30.74 7.33
N GLU A 21 -8.23 31.23 7.46
CA GLU A 21 -7.57 32.04 6.44
C GLU A 21 -6.83 31.21 5.38
N ILE A 22 -6.75 29.88 5.53
CA ILE A 22 -6.04 29.05 4.57
C ILE A 22 -6.76 29.07 3.21
N SER A 23 -6.00 29.41 2.17
CA SER A 23 -6.47 29.36 0.79
C SER A 23 -6.39 27.95 0.21
N LEU A 24 -7.20 27.68 -0.82
CA LEU A 24 -7.10 26.44 -1.59
C LEU A 24 -5.70 26.29 -2.23
N GLY A 25 -5.09 27.39 -2.67
CA GLY A 25 -3.73 27.39 -3.22
C GLY A 25 -2.68 26.95 -2.21
N GLN A 26 -2.75 27.43 -0.96
CA GLN A 26 -1.89 26.96 0.12
C GLN A 26 -2.13 25.47 0.40
N THR A 27 -3.38 25.02 0.42
CA THR A 27 -3.70 23.59 0.61
C THR A 27 -3.06 22.71 -0.48
N GLN A 28 -3.11 23.13 -1.74
CA GLN A 28 -2.42 22.45 -2.84
C GLN A 28 -0.90 22.41 -2.64
N GLN A 29 -0.31 23.46 -2.08
CA GLN A 29 1.11 23.51 -1.74
C GLN A 29 1.47 22.54 -0.60
N LEU A 30 0.60 22.38 0.41
CA LEU A 30 0.80 21.41 1.50
C LEU A 30 0.78 19.98 0.98
N LEU A 31 -0.22 19.62 0.17
CA LEU A 31 -0.32 18.28 -0.42
C LEU A 31 0.86 17.99 -1.37
N ALA A 32 1.28 18.96 -2.17
CA ALA A 32 2.46 18.82 -3.02
C ALA A 32 3.74 18.63 -2.19
N ALA A 33 3.88 19.34 -1.07
CA ALA A 33 5.01 19.18 -0.15
C ALA A 33 5.06 17.78 0.47
N ALA A 34 3.91 17.24 0.91
CA ALA A 34 3.83 15.86 1.38
C ALA A 34 4.24 14.83 0.31
N LEU A 35 4.08 15.15 -0.97
CA LEU A 35 4.52 14.30 -2.09
C LEU A 35 5.97 14.57 -2.51
N GLY A 36 6.76 15.32 -1.72
CA GLY A 36 8.18 15.56 -1.98
C GLY A 36 8.47 16.69 -2.98
N HIS A 37 7.49 17.58 -3.22
CA HIS A 37 7.66 18.75 -4.10
C HIS A 37 7.79 20.05 -3.32
N LYS A 38 8.72 20.92 -3.74
CA LYS A 38 8.89 22.25 -3.15
C LYS A 38 7.70 23.18 -3.42
N THR A 39 7.00 22.96 -4.53
CA THR A 39 5.85 23.78 -4.95
C THR A 39 4.77 22.95 -5.64
N TYR A 40 3.53 23.44 -5.60
CA TYR A 40 2.44 22.88 -6.40
C TYR A 40 2.73 22.92 -7.91
N SER A 41 3.42 23.95 -8.42
CA SER A 41 3.80 24.01 -9.83
C SER A 41 4.74 22.87 -10.23
N SER A 42 5.73 22.54 -9.37
CA SER A 42 6.62 21.40 -9.59
C SER A 42 5.84 20.09 -9.64
N PHE A 43 4.93 19.86 -8.69
CA PHE A 43 4.07 18.68 -8.69
C PHE A 43 3.19 18.63 -9.96
N SER A 44 2.57 19.75 -10.31
CA SER A 44 1.66 19.85 -11.46
C SER A 44 2.34 19.50 -12.78
N MET A 45 3.64 19.78 -12.90
CA MET A 45 4.40 19.52 -14.12
C MET A 45 4.92 18.08 -14.20
N SER A 46 5.31 17.48 -13.08
CA SER A 46 6.01 16.19 -13.11
C SER A 46 5.12 15.00 -12.72
N ASP A 47 4.22 15.18 -11.75
CA ASP A 47 3.63 14.04 -11.03
C ASP A 47 2.09 14.05 -11.06
N ALA A 48 1.45 15.17 -11.38
CA ALA A 48 -0.02 15.27 -11.36
C ALA A 48 -0.70 14.26 -12.28
N SER A 49 -0.17 14.03 -13.49
CA SER A 49 -0.74 13.04 -14.42
C SER A 49 -0.63 11.62 -13.87
N ALA A 50 0.49 11.27 -13.22
CA ALA A 50 0.67 9.97 -12.60
C ALA A 50 -0.28 9.80 -11.40
N PHE A 51 -0.37 10.82 -10.54
CA PHE A 51 -1.29 10.83 -9.39
C PHE A 51 -2.76 10.63 -9.82
N ASP A 52 -3.16 11.28 -10.91
CA ASP A 52 -4.56 11.31 -11.35
C ASP A 52 -5.01 10.02 -12.06
N GLY A 53 -4.10 9.22 -12.63
CA GLY A 53 -4.50 8.10 -13.49
C GLY A 53 -3.61 6.85 -13.52
N GLN A 54 -2.45 6.84 -12.87
CA GLN A 54 -1.52 5.70 -12.91
C GLN A 54 -1.13 5.21 -11.52
N ALA A 55 -1.07 6.11 -10.54
CA ALA A 55 -0.69 5.80 -9.18
C ALA A 55 -1.77 4.96 -8.50
N ALA A 56 -1.31 3.86 -7.89
CA ALA A 56 -2.08 3.06 -6.95
C ALA A 56 -1.74 3.41 -5.51
N TYR A 57 -0.52 3.89 -5.26
CA TYR A 57 -0.10 4.36 -3.93
C TYR A 57 0.54 5.74 -4.00
N ALA A 58 0.22 6.58 -3.01
CA ALA A 58 0.88 7.84 -2.73
C ALA A 58 1.47 7.80 -1.31
N VAL A 59 2.80 7.78 -1.20
CA VAL A 59 3.49 7.76 0.10
C VAL A 59 3.75 9.20 0.53
N MET A 60 2.88 9.75 1.36
CA MET A 60 2.96 11.11 1.87
C MET A 60 3.95 11.23 3.04
N VAL A 61 4.62 12.39 3.12
CA VAL A 61 5.54 12.79 4.19
C VAL A 61 4.89 13.93 4.97
N PRO A 62 4.18 13.63 6.07
CA PRO A 62 3.46 14.63 6.84
C PRO A 62 4.34 15.80 7.28
N GLU A 63 5.58 15.51 7.68
CA GLU A 63 6.55 16.46 8.18
C GLU A 63 6.90 17.53 7.15
N ALA A 64 6.97 17.16 5.87
CA ALA A 64 7.21 18.11 4.78
C ALA A 64 6.02 19.08 4.59
N ALA A 65 4.79 18.59 4.72
CA ALA A 65 3.60 19.45 4.69
C ALA A 65 3.52 20.36 5.91
N MET A 66 3.82 19.85 7.11
CA MET A 66 3.84 20.65 8.34
C MET A 66 4.89 21.77 8.26
N LEU A 67 6.11 21.45 7.78
CA LEU A 67 7.15 22.45 7.54
C LEU A 67 6.70 23.49 6.51
N ARG A 68 6.01 23.06 5.45
CA ARG A 68 5.44 23.97 4.45
C ARG A 68 4.36 24.88 5.05
N ALA A 69 3.52 24.37 5.94
CA ALA A 69 2.50 25.14 6.63
C ALA A 69 3.11 26.28 7.47
N GLN A 70 4.24 26.03 8.13
CA GLN A 70 4.97 27.06 8.88
C GLN A 70 5.38 28.25 8.00
N THR A 71 5.77 28.00 6.74
CA THR A 71 6.11 29.09 5.79
C THR A 71 4.92 29.97 5.42
N PHE A 72 3.70 29.52 5.71
CA PHE A 72 2.46 30.28 5.56
C PHE A 72 1.96 30.90 6.87
N GLY A 73 2.72 30.77 7.97
CA GLY A 73 2.28 31.18 9.30
C GLY A 73 1.22 30.25 9.92
N ILE A 74 1.11 29.01 9.44
CA ILE A 74 0.13 28.02 9.93
C ILE A 74 0.84 27.02 10.84
N GLU A 75 0.43 26.96 12.11
CA GLU A 75 0.90 25.97 13.08
C GLU A 75 0.14 24.64 12.94
N MET A 76 0.52 23.87 11.92
CA MET A 76 -0.01 22.53 11.71
C MET A 76 0.77 21.49 12.53
N ASN A 77 0.05 20.60 13.23
CA ASN A 77 0.62 19.47 13.95
C ASN A 77 0.12 18.15 13.35
N ARG A 78 0.66 17.03 13.85
CA ARG A 78 0.35 15.70 13.33
C ARG A 78 -1.15 15.34 13.43
N LYS A 79 -1.84 15.75 14.49
CA LYS A 79 -3.29 15.49 14.65
C LYS A 79 -4.10 16.18 13.57
N HIS A 80 -3.77 17.43 13.21
CA HIS A 80 -4.43 18.12 12.11
C HIS A 80 -4.22 17.39 10.78
N TRP A 81 -3.01 16.88 10.54
CA TRP A 81 -2.68 16.13 9.33
C TRP A 81 -3.45 14.80 9.26
N ASP A 82 -3.43 14.00 10.32
CA ASP A 82 -4.10 12.70 10.35
C ASP A 82 -5.62 12.86 10.12
N LEU A 83 -6.25 13.87 10.71
CA LEU A 83 -7.67 14.19 10.47
C LEU A 83 -7.94 14.61 9.02
N LEU A 84 -7.01 15.31 8.38
CA LEU A 84 -7.11 15.66 6.97
C LEU A 84 -7.01 14.42 6.06
N ILE A 85 -6.09 13.50 6.36
CA ILE A 85 -5.93 12.27 5.57
C ILE A 85 -7.14 11.36 5.75
N SER A 86 -7.65 11.20 6.97
CA SER A 86 -8.89 10.47 7.24
C SER A 86 -10.04 11.00 6.39
N GLU A 87 -10.21 12.33 6.36
CA GLU A 87 -11.28 12.98 5.59
C GLU A 87 -11.15 12.74 4.08
N ILE A 88 -9.92 12.75 3.53
CA ILE A 88 -9.68 12.46 2.10
C ILE A 88 -10.05 11.01 1.79
N SER A 89 -9.64 10.08 2.64
CA SER A 89 -9.91 8.64 2.49
C SER A 89 -11.39 8.32 2.62
N GLU A 90 -12.07 8.83 3.65
CA GLU A 90 -13.51 8.62 3.90
C GLU A 90 -14.38 9.11 2.75
N LYS A 91 -14.02 10.25 2.15
CA LYS A 91 -14.77 10.79 1.00
C LYS A 91 -14.45 10.10 -0.32
N GLN A 92 -13.56 9.10 -0.31
CA GLN A 92 -13.19 8.27 -1.46
C GLN A 92 -12.84 9.09 -2.72
N VAL A 93 -12.36 10.32 -2.54
CA VAL A 93 -12.06 11.22 -3.67
C VAL A 93 -10.85 10.77 -4.49
N VAL A 94 -10.10 9.84 -3.92
CA VAL A 94 -8.93 9.18 -4.51
C VAL A 94 -9.28 7.93 -5.31
N GLY A 95 -10.49 7.38 -5.20
CA GLY A 95 -10.86 6.11 -5.83
C GLY A 95 -9.90 5.00 -5.38
N ASP A 96 -9.33 4.27 -6.34
CA ASP A 96 -8.39 3.16 -6.08
C ASP A 96 -6.98 3.58 -5.63
N LEU A 97 -6.71 4.89 -5.52
CA LEU A 97 -5.43 5.38 -5.01
C LEU A 97 -5.42 5.31 -3.48
N GLU A 98 -4.52 4.51 -2.93
CA GLU A 98 -4.24 4.44 -1.51
C GLU A 98 -3.25 5.55 -1.09
N ILE A 99 -3.58 6.30 -0.04
CA ILE A 99 -2.68 7.27 0.58
C ILE A 99 -2.01 6.61 1.77
N CYS A 100 -0.69 6.46 1.72
CA CYS A 100 0.11 5.90 2.80
C CYS A 100 0.93 7.01 3.47
N GLN A 101 1.09 6.96 4.79
CA GLN A 101 1.99 7.87 5.51
C GLN A 101 3.36 7.24 5.80
N HIS A 102 3.49 5.93 5.55
CA HIS A 102 4.71 5.17 5.77
C HIS A 102 4.93 4.21 4.61
N LEU A 103 6.17 4.14 4.11
CA LEU A 103 6.51 3.20 3.05
C LEU A 103 6.26 1.75 3.46
N GLN A 104 6.36 1.43 4.75
CA GLN A 104 6.08 0.10 5.30
C GLN A 104 4.68 -0.42 4.96
N ASN A 105 3.73 0.44 4.55
CA ASN A 105 2.41 -0.02 4.10
C ASN A 105 2.46 -0.83 2.79
N VAL A 106 3.52 -0.72 1.98
CA VAL A 106 3.70 -1.59 0.80
C VAL A 106 3.84 -3.06 1.18
N TYR A 107 4.32 -3.35 2.40
CA TYR A 107 4.34 -4.70 2.94
C TYR A 107 2.93 -5.26 3.11
N TRP A 108 2.05 -4.52 3.79
CA TRP A 108 0.65 -4.94 3.97
C TRP A 108 -0.02 -5.20 2.62
N ARG A 109 0.28 -4.37 1.64
CA ARG A 109 -0.25 -4.57 0.29
C ARG A 109 0.26 -5.84 -0.37
N ALA A 110 1.57 -6.11 -0.32
CA ALA A 110 2.12 -7.36 -0.84
C ALA A 110 1.50 -8.58 -0.16
N ARG A 111 1.19 -8.50 1.15
CA ARG A 111 0.43 -9.57 1.85
C ARG A 111 -0.97 -9.74 1.27
N TYR A 112 -1.73 -8.66 1.13
CA TYR A 112 -3.08 -8.74 0.55
C TYR A 112 -3.04 -9.32 -0.86
N GLU A 113 -2.09 -8.90 -1.68
CA GLU A 113 -1.90 -9.46 -3.01
C GLU A 113 -1.51 -10.95 -2.96
N PHE A 114 -0.69 -11.36 -1.99
CA PHE A 114 -0.40 -12.77 -1.76
C PHE A 114 -1.65 -13.56 -1.35
N PHE A 115 -2.52 -13.04 -0.49
CA PHE A 115 -3.72 -13.78 -0.04
C PHE A 115 -4.82 -13.82 -1.12
N ASP A 116 -5.17 -12.65 -1.66
CA ASP A 116 -6.37 -12.47 -2.48
C ASP A 116 -6.07 -12.29 -3.97
N GLY A 117 -4.80 -12.07 -4.34
CA GLY A 117 -4.38 -11.82 -5.73
C GLY A 117 -4.58 -13.04 -6.62
N GLN A 118 -5.06 -12.80 -7.84
CA GLN A 118 -5.25 -13.85 -8.85
C GLN A 118 -4.01 -13.93 -9.74
N HIS A 119 -3.13 -14.90 -9.46
CA HIS A 119 -1.87 -15.08 -10.20
C HIS A 119 -1.80 -16.48 -10.80
N HIS A 120 -1.74 -16.55 -12.14
CA HIS A 120 -1.65 -17.81 -12.88
C HIS A 120 -0.42 -18.64 -12.48
N GLN A 121 0.67 -18.00 -12.03
CA GLN A 121 1.87 -18.67 -11.54
C GLN A 121 1.63 -19.40 -10.21
N ILE A 122 0.77 -18.86 -9.33
CA ILE A 122 0.35 -19.53 -8.10
C ILE A 122 -0.50 -20.76 -8.44
N ASP A 123 -1.44 -20.61 -9.38
CA ASP A 123 -2.30 -21.72 -9.83
C ASP A 123 -1.49 -22.85 -10.47
N ALA A 124 -0.42 -22.51 -11.19
CA ALA A 124 0.48 -23.49 -11.78
C ALA A 124 1.23 -24.33 -10.73
N LEU A 125 1.56 -23.73 -9.58
CA LEU A 125 2.24 -24.43 -8.47
C LEU A 125 1.30 -25.30 -7.64
N SER A 126 0.02 -24.92 -7.51
CA SER A 126 -0.97 -25.68 -6.74
C SER A 126 -1.56 -26.85 -7.51
N ARG A 127 -1.78 -26.70 -8.83
CA ARG A 127 -2.47 -27.67 -9.69
C ARG A 127 -1.95 -29.12 -9.61
N PRO A 128 -0.64 -29.41 -9.48
CA PRO A 128 -0.15 -30.78 -9.35
C PRO A 128 -0.61 -31.50 -8.07
N TYR A 129 -1.05 -30.76 -7.04
CA TYR A 129 -1.34 -31.28 -5.71
C TYR A 129 -2.83 -31.33 -5.37
N GLY A 130 -3.68 -30.67 -6.16
CA GLY A 130 -5.14 -30.66 -6.02
C GLY A 130 -5.78 -29.48 -6.77
N THR A 131 -7.11 -29.42 -6.79
CA THR A 131 -7.85 -28.41 -7.58
C THR A 131 -9.13 -27.89 -6.91
N VAL A 132 -9.41 -28.25 -5.65
CA VAL A 132 -10.73 -27.99 -5.03
C VAL A 132 -10.77 -26.66 -4.29
N GLU A 133 -9.89 -26.49 -3.31
CA GLU A 133 -9.76 -25.26 -2.53
C GLU A 133 -8.28 -24.95 -2.37
N VAL A 134 -7.92 -23.71 -2.71
CA VAL A 134 -6.57 -23.18 -2.52
C VAL A 134 -6.66 -22.05 -1.52
N PHE A 135 -5.95 -22.18 -0.41
CA PHE A 135 -5.75 -21.10 0.55
C PHE A 135 -4.25 -20.83 0.69
N ARG A 136 -3.91 -19.67 1.23
CA ARG A 136 -2.54 -19.19 1.29
C ARG A 136 -2.29 -18.70 2.70
N GLN A 137 -1.15 -19.07 3.26
CA GLN A 137 -0.74 -18.67 4.60
C GLN A 137 0.70 -18.14 4.58
N LEU A 138 1.04 -17.25 5.49
CA LEU A 138 2.42 -16.80 5.68
C LEU A 138 3.09 -17.72 6.68
N LEU A 139 4.26 -18.28 6.33
CA LEU A 139 5.00 -19.20 7.20
C LEU A 139 5.92 -18.47 8.19
N SER A 140 6.25 -17.22 7.90
CA SER A 140 7.00 -16.35 8.79
C SER A 140 6.69 -14.90 8.46
N GLU A 141 6.91 -14.00 9.42
CA GLU A 141 6.94 -12.55 9.18
C GLU A 141 8.21 -12.08 8.45
N ALA A 142 8.90 -12.95 7.70
CA ALA A 142 10.14 -12.59 7.02
C ALA A 142 9.81 -11.67 5.83
N ASN A 143 9.84 -10.37 6.13
CA ASN A 143 9.46 -9.26 5.25
C ASN A 143 10.74 -8.58 4.81
N HIS A 144 11.28 -9.05 3.70
CA HIS A 144 12.45 -8.40 3.14
C HIS A 144 12.00 -7.36 2.12
N VAL A 145 12.36 -6.10 2.36
CA VAL A 145 12.11 -5.00 1.44
C VAL A 145 13.44 -4.58 0.82
N GLU A 146 13.53 -4.67 -0.50
CA GLU A 146 14.69 -4.21 -1.27
C GLU A 146 14.35 -2.99 -2.13
N PRO A 147 15.21 -1.96 -2.17
CA PRO A 147 16.41 -1.81 -1.34
C PRO A 147 16.05 -1.49 0.12
N ALA A 148 16.94 -1.85 1.05
CA ALA A 148 16.85 -1.34 2.42
C ALA A 148 16.96 0.19 2.36
N PHE A 149 15.87 0.88 2.71
CA PHE A 149 15.75 2.32 2.49
C PHE A 149 15.25 3.02 3.75
N VAL A 150 15.90 4.14 4.08
CA VAL A 150 15.42 5.07 5.09
C VAL A 150 14.73 6.21 4.37
N ASP A 151 13.43 6.36 4.63
CA ASP A 151 12.64 7.41 4.00
C ASP A 151 12.96 8.79 4.60
N VAL A 152 13.80 9.54 3.89
CA VAL A 152 14.20 10.91 4.24
C VAL A 152 13.24 11.96 3.68
N GLY A 153 12.11 11.54 3.10
CA GLY A 153 11.06 12.45 2.63
C GLY A 153 11.27 13.06 1.25
N GLU A 154 12.29 12.60 0.52
CA GLU A 154 12.56 13.03 -0.85
C GLU A 154 11.92 12.05 -1.86
N GLN A 155 12.75 11.43 -2.70
CA GLN A 155 12.35 10.51 -3.74
C GLN A 155 12.48 9.07 -3.24
N LEU A 156 11.48 8.25 -3.55
CA LEU A 156 11.52 6.81 -3.29
C LEU A 156 12.53 6.10 -4.23
N PRO A 157 12.99 4.89 -3.89
CA PRO A 157 13.69 4.01 -4.82
C PRO A 157 12.89 3.81 -6.12
N GLN A 158 13.58 3.58 -7.24
CA GLN A 158 12.91 3.36 -8.53
C GLN A 158 12.02 2.12 -8.49
N ASP A 159 12.55 1.04 -7.92
CA ASP A 159 11.86 -0.23 -7.79
C ASP A 159 11.95 -0.65 -6.32
N ILE A 160 10.83 -1.12 -5.79
CA ILE A 160 10.71 -1.61 -4.42
C ILE A 160 10.18 -3.03 -4.49
N TYR A 161 10.92 -3.97 -3.92
CA TYR A 161 10.56 -5.37 -3.91
C TYR A 161 10.23 -5.82 -2.50
N VAL A 162 9.10 -6.49 -2.34
CA VAL A 162 8.70 -7.13 -1.08
C VAL A 162 8.74 -8.63 -1.28
N THR A 163 9.66 -9.29 -0.58
CA THR A 163 9.72 -10.75 -0.52
C THR A 163 8.89 -11.24 0.66
N LEU A 164 8.02 -12.22 0.42
CA LEU A 164 7.27 -12.95 1.44
C LEU A 164 7.61 -14.44 1.38
N GLN A 165 7.59 -15.10 2.54
CA GLN A 165 7.65 -16.54 2.65
C GLN A 165 6.32 -17.08 3.17
N GLY A 166 5.68 -17.90 2.36
CA GLY A 166 4.35 -18.43 2.63
C GLY A 166 4.22 -19.89 2.21
N GLU A 167 2.99 -20.36 2.26
CA GLU A 167 2.60 -21.68 1.83
C GLU A 167 1.31 -21.57 1.03
N ILE A 168 1.28 -22.22 -0.13
CA ILE A 168 0.05 -22.43 -0.88
C ILE A 168 -0.48 -23.78 -0.46
N CYS A 169 -1.63 -23.78 0.19
CA CYS A 169 -2.25 -24.98 0.70
C CYS A 169 -3.40 -25.40 -0.19
N VAL A 170 -3.44 -26.68 -0.53
CA VAL A 170 -4.36 -27.23 -1.51
C VAL A 170 -5.11 -28.40 -0.88
N ALA A 171 -6.43 -28.33 -0.85
CA ALA A 171 -7.28 -29.45 -0.47
C ALA A 171 -7.21 -30.55 -1.54
N LYS A 172 -7.00 -31.80 -1.11
CA LYS A 172 -6.91 -32.96 -2.00
C LYS A 172 -8.28 -33.29 -2.62
N ASP A 173 -9.32 -33.20 -1.81
CA ASP A 173 -10.74 -33.33 -2.17
C ASP A 173 -11.58 -32.56 -1.13
N SER A 174 -12.88 -32.41 -1.36
CA SER A 174 -13.78 -31.63 -0.48
C SER A 174 -14.11 -32.30 0.86
N THR A 175 -13.60 -33.50 1.13
CA THR A 175 -13.92 -34.28 2.33
C THR A 175 -12.68 -34.66 3.14
N SER A 176 -11.48 -34.42 2.61
CA SER A 176 -10.22 -34.76 3.25
C SER A 176 -9.80 -33.69 4.26
N PRO A 177 -9.53 -34.07 5.51
CA PRO A 177 -8.99 -33.15 6.51
C PRO A 177 -7.50 -32.84 6.29
N VAL A 178 -6.87 -33.40 5.25
CA VAL A 178 -5.44 -33.24 4.97
C VAL A 178 -5.24 -32.76 3.54
N GLY A 179 -4.61 -31.60 3.42
CA GLY A 179 -4.17 -31.02 2.16
C GLY A 179 -2.66 -31.10 1.98
N TRP A 180 -2.18 -30.52 0.88
CA TRP A 180 -0.77 -30.30 0.62
C TRP A 180 -0.44 -28.82 0.76
N GLY A 181 0.52 -28.51 1.63
CA GLY A 181 1.16 -27.21 1.71
C GLY A 181 2.40 -27.20 0.83
N VAL A 182 2.46 -26.26 -0.12
CA VAL A 182 3.61 -26.00 -0.99
C VAL A 182 4.33 -24.76 -0.45
N PRO A 183 5.48 -24.90 0.23
CA PRO A 183 6.22 -23.75 0.74
C PRO A 183 6.77 -22.92 -0.41
N VAL A 184 6.48 -21.62 -0.40
CA VAL A 184 6.86 -20.67 -1.46
C VAL A 184 7.56 -19.45 -0.91
N LYS A 185 8.45 -18.91 -1.74
CA LYS A 185 8.96 -17.55 -1.65
C LYS A 185 8.37 -16.76 -2.81
N VAL A 186 7.66 -15.69 -2.51
CA VAL A 186 7.05 -14.78 -3.49
C VAL A 186 7.69 -13.41 -3.39
N GLU A 187 7.79 -12.72 -4.51
CA GLU A 187 8.29 -11.36 -4.59
C GLU A 187 7.27 -10.50 -5.33
N PHE A 188 6.93 -9.36 -4.73
CA PHE A 188 6.09 -8.34 -5.32
C PHE A 188 6.89 -7.07 -5.59
N GLY A 189 6.87 -6.59 -6.83
CA GLY A 189 7.49 -5.35 -7.25
C GLY A 189 6.50 -4.17 -7.22
N PHE A 190 7.01 -3.01 -6.85
CA PHE A 190 6.31 -1.73 -6.89
C PHE A 190 7.19 -0.72 -7.63
N ASN A 191 6.73 -0.28 -8.80
CA ASN A 191 7.48 0.65 -9.63
C ASN A 191 7.14 2.09 -9.26
N ARG A 192 8.17 2.92 -9.12
CA ARG A 192 7.99 4.36 -8.88
C ARG A 192 7.70 5.10 -10.17
N ILE A 193 6.59 5.85 -10.17
CA ILE A 193 6.07 6.64 -11.31
C ILE A 193 5.94 8.14 -10.98
N GLY A 194 6.62 8.58 -9.92
CA GLY A 194 6.70 9.97 -9.48
C GLY A 194 7.75 10.08 -8.38
N ARG A 195 7.85 11.19 -7.65
CA ARG A 195 8.75 11.26 -6.49
C ARG A 195 8.35 10.27 -5.41
N ARG A 196 7.04 10.20 -5.16
CA ARG A 196 6.44 9.44 -4.04
C ARG A 196 5.18 8.69 -4.43
N LEU A 197 5.10 8.32 -5.71
CA LEU A 197 3.97 7.60 -6.31
C LEU A 197 4.45 6.24 -6.80
N LEU A 198 3.68 5.21 -6.48
CA LEU A 198 3.95 3.83 -6.87
C LEU A 198 2.79 3.29 -7.72
N THR A 199 3.12 2.41 -8.67
CA THR A 199 2.15 1.59 -9.40
C THR A 199 1.51 0.55 -8.49
N GLN A 200 0.52 -0.19 -8.99
CA GLN A 200 0.03 -1.41 -8.35
C GLN A 200 1.17 -2.40 -8.12
N SER A 201 1.03 -3.25 -7.11
CA SER A 201 1.93 -4.39 -6.89
C SER A 201 1.86 -5.36 -8.06
N GLU A 202 3.00 -5.85 -8.50
CA GLU A 202 3.11 -6.90 -9.51
C GLU A 202 3.85 -8.10 -8.93
N LEU A 203 3.32 -9.31 -9.13
CA LEU A 203 4.05 -10.53 -8.78
C LEU A 203 5.25 -10.70 -9.73
N THR A 204 6.46 -10.40 -9.24
CA THR A 204 7.69 -10.46 -10.04
C THR A 204 8.31 -11.85 -10.05
N SER A 205 8.17 -12.59 -8.95
CA SER A 205 8.71 -13.93 -8.81
C SER A 205 7.90 -14.78 -7.85
N ILE A 206 7.85 -16.08 -8.14
CA ILE A 206 7.36 -17.10 -7.21
C ILE A 206 8.18 -18.37 -7.38
N GLN A 207 8.65 -18.92 -6.26
CA GLN A 207 9.48 -20.12 -6.23
C GLN A 207 9.04 -21.04 -5.11
N GLN A 208 8.90 -22.34 -5.41
CA GLN A 208 8.82 -23.38 -4.39
C GLN A 208 10.19 -23.54 -3.71
N ILE A 209 10.24 -23.38 -2.40
CA ILE A 209 11.49 -23.38 -1.62
C ILE A 209 11.74 -24.68 -0.84
N ALA A 210 10.74 -25.55 -0.73
CA ALA A 210 10.87 -26.85 -0.09
C ALA A 210 9.90 -27.88 -0.72
N PRO A 211 10.14 -29.19 -0.53
CA PRO A 211 9.17 -30.21 -0.92
C PRO A 211 7.79 -29.97 -0.29
N PRO A 212 6.69 -30.33 -0.97
CA PRO A 212 5.35 -30.21 -0.41
C PRO A 212 5.22 -31.07 0.85
N ARG A 213 4.48 -30.56 1.83
CA ARG A 213 4.23 -31.23 3.12
C ARG A 213 2.74 -31.28 3.41
N GLN A 214 2.33 -32.14 4.32
CA GLN A 214 0.94 -32.18 4.75
C GLN A 214 0.60 -30.88 5.48
N CYS A 215 -0.50 -30.24 5.07
CA CYS A 215 -1.10 -29.11 5.76
C CYS A 215 -2.52 -29.50 6.19
N ASN A 216 -2.99 -28.98 7.32
CA ASN A 216 -4.40 -29.08 7.67
C ASN A 216 -5.14 -27.88 7.06
N PRO A 217 -6.07 -28.06 6.11
CA PRO A 217 -6.77 -26.96 5.48
C PRO A 217 -7.63 -26.12 6.43
N TYR A 218 -8.00 -26.69 7.57
CA TYR A 218 -9.06 -26.17 8.44
C TYR A 218 -8.57 -25.69 9.81
N ASP A 219 -7.26 -25.76 10.11
CA ASP A 219 -6.71 -25.31 11.41
C ASP A 219 -6.78 -23.77 11.61
N GLU A 220 -7.15 -23.00 10.60
CA GLU A 220 -7.30 -21.53 10.71
C GLU A 220 -8.72 -21.04 11.01
N LEU A 221 -9.76 -21.88 10.96
CA LEU A 221 -11.10 -21.47 11.42
C LEU A 221 -11.16 -21.27 12.95
N ASP A 222 -10.29 -21.96 13.70
CA ASP A 222 -10.15 -21.79 15.16
C ASP A 222 -8.99 -20.86 15.56
N SER A 223 -8.11 -20.50 14.60
CA SER A 223 -7.00 -19.58 14.81
C SER A 223 -7.34 -18.13 14.49
N SER A 224 -8.60 -17.84 14.13
CA SER A 224 -9.18 -16.50 14.22
C SER A 224 -9.29 -16.09 15.70
N GLY A 225 -8.15 -15.93 16.36
CA GLY A 225 -8.01 -14.96 17.42
C GLY A 225 -8.51 -13.65 16.84
N GLY A 226 -9.68 -13.23 17.29
CA GLY A 226 -10.41 -12.10 16.74
C GLY A 226 -9.48 -10.94 16.50
N MET A 227 -9.48 -10.44 15.26
CA MET A 227 -9.12 -9.06 15.00
C MET A 227 -10.15 -8.19 15.73
N ASN A 228 -9.93 -7.97 17.03
CA ASN A 228 -10.53 -6.85 17.72
C ASN A 228 -9.88 -5.60 17.12
N PHE A 229 -10.64 -4.93 16.27
CA PHE A 229 -10.41 -3.53 15.97
C PHE A 229 -10.87 -2.74 17.20
N ASP A 230 -9.93 -2.44 18.09
CA ASP A 230 -10.01 -1.34 19.07
C ASP A 230 -8.73 -0.50 18.95
#